data_AF-A0A3B9BLJ8-F1
#
_entry.id   AF-A0A3B9BLJ8-F1
#
_cell.length_a   1.000
_cell.length_b   1.000
_cell.length_c   1.000
_cell.angle_alpha   90.00
_cell.angle_beta   90.00
_cell.angle_gamma   90.00
#
_symmetry.space_group_name_H-M   'P 1'
#
loop_
_entity.id
_entity.type
_entity.pdbx_description
1 polymer ?
#
loop_
_entity_poly.entity_id
_entity_poly.type
_entity_poly.pdbx_seq_one_letter_code
_entity_poly.pdbx_strand_id
1 'polypeptide(L)'
;PIVAELKGRGLMIVDDSGSRRSMIAGLAGQIDMPFIVSDRRIDVEPDAAYIGRQLAELEAVAIDRGFAVGVGSPYPVTVETLTTWAAGLAQRGIVLVPVSAGVR
;
A
#
# COMPACT_ATOMS: atom_id res chain seq x y z
N PRO A 1 11.80 7.00 19.59
CA PRO A 1 11.87 5.73 20.35
C PRO A 1 11.28 4.52 19.60
N ILE A 2 10.04 4.58 19.11
CA ILE A 2 9.36 3.43 18.46
C ILE A 2 10.05 3.02 17.15
N VAL A 3 10.29 3.97 16.24
CA VAL A 3 10.92 3.71 14.92
C VAL A 3 12.30 3.07 15.08
N ALA A 4 13.11 3.56 16.02
CA ALA A 4 14.43 3.00 16.31
C ALA A 4 14.37 1.57 16.89
N GLU A 5 13.42 1.30 17.79
CA GLU A 5 13.21 -0.04 18.34
C GLU A 5 12.79 -1.04 17.26
N LEU A 6 11.89 -0.65 16.36
CA LEU A 6 11.47 -1.49 15.24
C LEU A 6 12.65 -1.78 14.29
N LYS A 7 13.48 -0.78 14.00
CA LYS A 7 14.71 -0.97 13.21
C LYS A 7 15.65 -1.97 13.89
N GLY A 8 15.85 -1.85 15.21
CA GLY A 8 16.69 -2.78 15.99
C GLY A 8 16.23 -4.24 15.91
N ARG A 9 14.95 -4.47 15.58
CA ARG A 9 14.35 -5.80 15.38
C ARG A 9 14.35 -6.28 13.93
N GLY A 10 14.92 -5.51 13.00
CA GLY A 10 14.91 -5.84 11.57
C GLY A 10 13.53 -5.69 10.91
N LEU A 11 12.63 -4.90 11.50
CA LEU A 11 11.30 -4.65 10.96
C LEU A 11 11.27 -3.41 10.08
N MET A 12 10.30 -3.39 9.16
CA MET A 12 9.94 -2.21 8.38
C MET A 12 8.69 -1.52 8.95
N ILE A 13 8.44 -0.27 8.53
CA ILE A 13 7.16 0.41 8.79
C ILE A 13 6.38 0.59 7.49
N VAL A 14 5.08 0.32 7.56
CA VAL A 14 4.12 0.70 6.53
C VAL A 14 3.23 1.79 7.11
N ASP A 15 3.25 2.97 6.50
CA ASP A 15 2.39 4.08 6.85
C ASP A 15 1.14 4.07 5.95
N ASP A 16 -0.04 4.01 6.55
CA ASP A 16 -1.31 3.92 5.85
C ASP A 16 -1.98 5.27 5.56
N SER A 17 -1.33 6.39 5.92
CA SER A 17 -1.93 7.73 5.92
C SER A 17 -2.22 8.28 4.53
N GLY A 18 -1.69 7.67 3.45
CA GLY A 18 -1.88 8.15 2.08
C GLY A 18 -1.38 9.59 1.85
N SER A 19 -0.61 10.15 2.79
CA SER A 19 -0.30 11.59 2.84
C SER A 19 1.18 11.84 2.62
N ARG A 20 1.50 12.73 1.67
CA ARG A 20 2.85 13.28 1.47
C ARG A 20 3.40 14.04 2.69
N ARG A 21 2.58 14.27 3.72
CA ARG A 21 2.98 14.91 5.00
C ARG A 21 3.26 13.90 6.12
N SER A 22 3.36 12.62 5.81
CA SER A 22 3.77 11.61 6.79
C SER A 22 5.08 12.00 7.47
N MET A 23 5.07 12.05 8.81
CA MET A 23 6.29 12.18 9.61
C MET A 23 7.13 10.90 9.60
N ILE A 24 6.50 9.74 9.32
CA ILE A 24 7.20 8.44 9.26
C ILE A 24 8.25 8.45 8.18
N ALA A 25 7.95 9.00 6.99
CA ALA A 25 8.94 9.06 5.90
C ALA A 25 10.20 9.84 6.30
N GLY A 26 10.03 11.00 6.97
CA GLY A 26 11.15 11.80 7.46
C GLY A 26 11.93 11.11 8.57
N LEU A 27 11.23 10.54 9.55
CA LEU A 27 11.85 9.88 10.71
C LEU A 27 12.56 8.57 10.33
N ALA A 28 11.94 7.75 9.49
CA ALA A 28 12.52 6.49 9.02
C ALA A 28 13.73 6.74 8.10
N GLY A 29 13.64 7.76 7.24
CA GLY A 29 14.75 8.17 6.38
C GLY A 29 15.97 8.68 7.17
N GLN A 30 15.78 9.41 8.27
CA GLN A 30 16.89 9.87 9.12
C GLN A 30 17.71 8.77 9.76
N ILE A 31 17.11 7.58 9.94
CA ILE A 31 17.76 6.47 10.60
C ILE A 31 17.93 5.27 9.66
N ASP A 32 17.86 5.44 8.34
CA ASP A 32 17.95 4.35 7.36
C ASP A 32 17.08 3.13 7.72
N MET A 33 15.84 3.37 8.13
CA MET A 33 14.87 2.31 8.41
C MET A 33 14.06 2.01 7.15
N PRO A 34 13.94 0.73 6.74
CA PRO A 34 12.99 0.32 5.71
C PRO A 34 11.57 0.82 5.96
N PHE A 35 11.00 1.56 5.00
CA PHE A 35 9.63 2.05 5.12
C PHE A 35 8.91 2.13 3.78
N ILE A 36 7.58 2.10 3.85
CA ILE A 36 6.68 2.35 2.74
C ILE A 36 5.59 3.30 3.23
N VAL A 37 5.22 4.28 2.41
CA VAL A 37 4.00 5.07 2.59
C VAL A 37 3.02 4.61 1.53
N SER A 38 1.79 4.31 1.94
CA SER A 38 0.75 3.91 1.00
C SER A 38 0.43 5.04 0.02
N ASP A 39 0.14 4.68 -1.22
CA ASP A 39 -0.38 5.63 -2.21
C ASP A 39 -1.84 5.97 -1.91
N ARG A 40 -2.59 5.02 -1.30
CA ARG A 40 -4.04 5.12 -1.21
C ARG A 40 -4.65 4.20 -0.16
N ARG A 41 -5.73 4.68 0.48
CA ARG A 41 -6.71 3.83 1.16
C ARG A 41 -7.87 3.52 0.21
N ILE A 42 -8.08 2.24 -0.09
CA ILE A 42 -8.98 1.84 -1.18
C ILE A 42 -10.46 1.76 -0.77
N ASP A 43 -10.74 1.71 0.53
CA ASP A 43 -12.07 1.43 1.08
C ASP A 43 -12.49 2.43 2.16
N VAL A 44 -12.13 3.71 1.97
CA VAL A 44 -12.67 4.81 2.78
C VAL A 44 -14.19 4.76 2.81
N GLU A 45 -14.79 4.37 1.68
CA GLU A 45 -16.19 3.95 1.58
C GLU A 45 -16.23 2.43 1.31
N PRO A 46 -16.90 1.63 2.16
CA PRO A 46 -17.02 0.19 1.96
C PRO A 46 -18.09 -0.13 0.90
N ASP A 47 -17.84 0.31 -0.33
CA ASP A 47 -18.69 0.11 -1.50
C ASP A 47 -17.85 -0.44 -2.66
N ALA A 48 -18.37 -1.46 -3.35
CA ALA A 48 -17.62 -2.17 -4.39
C ALA A 48 -17.26 -1.26 -5.57
N ALA A 49 -18.14 -0.32 -5.95
CA ALA A 49 -17.87 0.60 -7.05
C ALA A 49 -16.83 1.64 -6.65
N TYR A 50 -16.88 2.14 -5.42
CA TYR A 50 -15.83 3.01 -4.87
C TYR A 50 -14.48 2.31 -4.85
N ILE A 51 -14.40 1.11 -4.27
CA ILE A 51 -13.17 0.32 -4.16
C ILE A 51 -12.61 0.01 -5.54
N GLY A 52 -13.47 -0.39 -6.50
CA GLY A 52 -13.07 -0.64 -7.88
C GLY A 52 -12.42 0.58 -8.55
N ARG A 53 -12.94 1.79 -8.34
CA ARG A 53 -12.31 3.03 -8.83
C ARG A 53 -10.95 3.27 -8.18
N GLN A 54 -10.86 3.10 -6.86
CA GLN A 54 -9.60 3.27 -6.14
C GLN A 54 -8.52 2.28 -6.62
N LEU A 55 -8.91 1.04 -6.90
CA LEU A 55 -8.01 0.02 -7.44
C LEU A 55 -7.56 0.33 -8.87
N ALA A 56 -8.46 0.80 -9.74
CA ALA A 56 -8.10 1.19 -11.10
C ALA A 56 -7.07 2.34 -11.12
N GLU A 57 -7.23 3.32 -10.24
CA GLU A 57 -6.25 4.39 -10.12
C GLU A 57 -4.93 3.93 -9.45
N LEU A 58 -4.99 2.96 -8.53
CA LEU A 58 -3.78 2.35 -7.95
C LEU A 58 -2.99 1.59 -9.02
N GLU A 59 -3.65 0.89 -9.93
CA GLU A 59 -3.03 0.27 -11.10
C GLU A 59 -2.33 1.31 -11.98
N ALA A 60 -2.98 2.44 -12.25
CA ALA A 60 -2.38 3.52 -13.03
C ALA A 60 -1.09 4.04 -12.38
N VAL A 61 -1.07 4.19 -11.05
CA VAL A 61 0.16 4.55 -10.30
C VAL A 61 1.23 3.46 -10.42
N ALA A 62 0.86 2.19 -10.31
CA ALA A 62 1.80 1.08 -10.44
C ALA A 62 2.43 1.01 -11.83
N ILE A 63 1.64 1.27 -12.88
CA ILE A 63 2.12 1.30 -14.27
C ILE A 63 3.07 2.48 -14.49
N ASP A 64 2.73 3.67 -13.98
CA ASP A 64 3.53 4.89 -14.15
C ASP A 64 4.87 4.83 -13.37
N ARG A 65 4.83 4.33 -12.13
CA ARG A 65 5.99 4.37 -11.20
C ARG A 65 6.72 3.05 -11.03
N GLY A 66 6.18 1.97 -11.62
CA GLY A 66 6.65 0.59 -11.47
C GLY A 66 6.17 -0.12 -10.20
N PHE A 67 5.54 0.58 -9.25
CA PHE A 67 5.00 0.02 -8.01
C PHE A 67 3.96 0.96 -7.38
N ALA A 68 2.98 0.40 -6.66
CA ALA A 68 2.04 1.16 -5.85
C ALA A 68 1.54 0.32 -4.66
N VAL A 69 1.14 0.99 -3.58
CA VAL A 69 0.60 0.35 -2.36
C VAL A 69 -0.76 0.91 -2.01
N GLY A 70 -1.76 0.02 -2.03
CA GLY A 70 -3.09 0.27 -1.50
C GLY A 70 -3.25 -0.36 -0.12
N VAL A 71 -4.00 0.31 0.77
CA VAL A 71 -4.37 -0.23 2.09
C VAL A 71 -5.88 -0.30 2.20
N GLY A 72 -6.39 -1.37 2.80
CA GLY A 72 -7.81 -1.55 3.07
C GLY A 72 -8.06 -2.18 4.43
N SER A 73 -9.26 -1.99 4.93
CA SER A 73 -9.79 -2.63 6.14
C SER A 73 -10.39 -4.00 5.81
N PRO A 74 -10.54 -4.89 6.80
CA PRO A 74 -11.06 -6.24 6.58
C PRO A 74 -12.61 -6.26 6.47
N TYR A 75 -13.19 -5.36 5.67
CA TYR A 75 -14.62 -5.42 5.36
C TYR A 75 -14.91 -6.54 4.35
N PRO A 76 -16.03 -7.28 4.47
CA PRO A 76 -16.38 -8.33 3.52
C PRO A 76 -16.33 -7.86 2.06
N VAL A 77 -16.94 -6.70 1.77
CA VAL A 77 -16.95 -6.07 0.44
C VAL A 77 -15.54 -5.73 -0.07
N THR A 78 -14.63 -5.31 0.82
CA THR A 78 -13.22 -5.04 0.48
C THR A 78 -12.52 -6.33 0.06
N VAL A 79 -12.68 -7.40 0.84
CA VAL A 79 -12.03 -8.70 0.57
C VAL A 79 -12.57 -9.32 -0.73
N GLU A 80 -13.89 -9.28 -0.95
CA GLU A 80 -14.52 -9.81 -2.18
C GLU A 80 -14.09 -9.03 -3.43
N THR A 81 -14.08 -7.70 -3.35
CA THR A 81 -13.66 -6.84 -4.47
C THR A 81 -12.18 -7.04 -4.79
N LEU A 82 -11.31 -7.09 -3.77
CA LEU A 82 -9.88 -7.36 -3.94
C LEU A 82 -9.62 -8.73 -4.56
N THR A 83 -10.35 -9.77 -4.13
CA THR A 83 -10.19 -11.13 -4.66
C THR A 83 -10.51 -11.17 -6.15
N THR A 84 -11.62 -10.54 -6.55
CA THR A 84 -12.04 -10.45 -7.96
C THR A 84 -11.05 -9.65 -8.79
N TRP A 85 -10.62 -8.50 -8.27
CA TRP A 85 -9.65 -7.62 -8.91
C TRP A 85 -8.29 -8.30 -9.13
N ALA A 86 -7.79 -8.99 -8.11
CA ALA A 86 -6.48 -9.66 -8.11
C ALA A 86 -6.40 -10.78 -9.15
N ALA A 87 -7.50 -11.50 -9.39
CA ALA A 87 -7.56 -12.57 -10.38
C ALA A 87 -7.23 -12.12 -11.81
N GLY A 88 -7.45 -10.83 -12.13
CA GLY A 88 -7.16 -10.27 -13.45
C GLY A 88 -5.82 -9.55 -13.59
N LEU A 89 -5.03 -9.39 -12.51
CA LEU A 89 -3.85 -8.53 -12.54
C LEU A 89 -2.77 -8.98 -13.54
N ALA A 90 -2.54 -10.29 -13.63
CA ALA A 90 -1.54 -10.84 -14.54
C ALA A 90 -1.85 -10.50 -16.01
N GLN A 91 -3.14 -10.47 -16.40
CA GLN A 91 -3.56 -10.08 -17.74
C GLN A 91 -3.33 -8.59 -18.02
N ARG A 92 -3.27 -7.77 -16.97
CA ARG A 92 -2.94 -6.34 -17.02
C ARG A 92 -1.44 -6.07 -16.84
N GLY A 93 -0.60 -7.12 -16.78
CA GLY A 93 0.85 -6.98 -16.61
C GLY A 93 1.28 -6.56 -15.21
N ILE A 94 0.42 -6.74 -14.20
CA ILE A 94 0.69 -6.37 -12.81
C ILE A 94 0.84 -7.64 -11.97
N VAL A 95 1.83 -7.65 -11.08
CA VAL A 95 2.06 -8.74 -10.12
C VAL A 95 1.77 -8.20 -8.72
N LEU A 96 0.86 -8.87 -8.00
CA LEU A 96 0.65 -8.60 -6.58
C LEU A 96 1.76 -9.26 -5.77
N VAL A 97 2.45 -8.48 -4.94
CA VAL A 97 3.59 -8.93 -4.13
C VAL A 97 3.38 -8.60 -2.66
N PRO A 98 4.08 -9.29 -1.73
CA PRO A 98 4.16 -8.85 -0.34
C PRO A 98 4.70 -7.43 -0.25
N VAL A 99 4.18 -6.63 0.68
CA VAL A 99 4.59 -5.21 0.85
C VAL A 99 6.09 -5.06 1.09
N SER A 100 6.75 -6.05 1.70
CA SER A 100 8.20 -6.06 1.93
C SER A 100 9.03 -6.10 0.64
N ALA A 101 8.47 -6.55 -0.49
CA ALA A 101 9.16 -6.53 -1.79
C ALA A 101 9.18 -5.14 -2.44
N GLY A 102 8.35 -4.20 -1.96
CA GLY A 102 8.31 -2.82 -2.44
C GLY A 102 9.28 -1.87 -1.74
N VAL A 103 10.00 -2.35 -0.73
CA VAL A 103 10.96 -1.56 0.04
C VAL A 103 12.15 -1.22 -0.85
N ARG A 104 12.54 0.05 -0.85
CA ARG A 104 13.82 0.50 -1.40
C ARG A 104 14.84 0.71 -0.29
#